data_AF-A0A5C7WW95-F1
#
_entry.id   AF-A0A5C7WW95-F1
#
_cell.length_a   1.000
_cell.length_b   1.000
_cell.length_c   1.000
_cell.angle_alpha   90.00
_cell.angle_beta   90.00
_cell.angle_gamma   90.00
#
_symmetry.space_group_name_H-M   'P 1'
#
loop_
_entity.id
_entity.type
_entity.pdbx_description
1 polymer ?
#
loop_
_entity_poly.entity_id
_entity_poly.type
_entity_poly.pdbx_seq_one_letter_code
_entity_poly.pdbx_strand_id
1 'polypeptide(L)'
;MKPVPACRHWPALWLLVAAIAAPAAAGEHIRHPFLASQSAKAPEEVLLAVEIPAGSSIKYEINEHGLLFVDRFQSMPVAYPANYGSMPRTLAGDGDPLDALVLTRQPLHPGVLVGFRPIGVPRMVDKGEQDQ
;
A
#
# COMPACT_ATOMS: atom_id res chain seq x y z
N MET A 1 35.04 -66.35 37.85
CA MET A 1 34.65 -65.29 38.82
C MET A 1 35.73 -64.23 38.87
N LYS A 2 35.43 -62.99 38.48
CA LYS A 2 36.18 -61.75 38.77
C LYS A 2 35.19 -60.76 39.43
N PRO A 3 35.62 -59.93 40.39
CA PRO A 3 34.73 -59.16 41.26
C PRO A 3 34.24 -57.83 40.63
N VAL A 4 33.10 -57.35 41.14
CA VAL A 4 32.38 -56.10 40.83
C VAL A 4 33.03 -54.91 41.59
N PRO A 5 33.13 -53.69 41.03
CA PRO A 5 32.27 -52.55 41.41
C PRO A 5 32.08 -51.54 40.23
N ALA A 6 31.24 -50.51 40.22
CA ALA A 6 30.17 -49.96 41.03
C ALA A 6 29.44 -48.95 40.13
N CYS A 7 28.17 -48.68 40.42
CA CYS A 7 27.40 -47.59 39.83
C CYS A 7 28.14 -46.24 39.88
N ARG A 8 28.06 -45.43 38.82
CA ARG A 8 28.19 -43.97 38.95
C ARG A 8 27.51 -43.20 37.81
N HIS A 9 26.64 -42.29 38.24
CA HIS A 9 26.24 -40.99 37.67
C HIS A 9 25.43 -40.89 36.35
N TRP A 10 24.23 -40.33 36.48
CA TRP A 10 23.42 -39.67 35.44
C TRP A 10 24.12 -38.37 34.97
N PRO A 11 23.91 -37.87 33.73
CA PRO A 11 22.80 -36.92 33.52
C PRO A 11 22.09 -37.10 32.15
N ALA A 12 20.76 -36.95 32.16
CA ALA A 12 20.03 -35.86 31.52
C ALA A 12 20.35 -35.77 30.00
N LEU A 13 19.43 -36.26 29.17
CA LEU A 13 18.43 -35.38 28.53
C LEU A 13 19.12 -34.32 27.67
N TRP A 14 19.27 -34.58 26.37
CA TRP A 14 19.15 -33.55 25.32
C TRP A 14 18.76 -34.20 23.98
N LEU A 15 17.63 -34.92 23.97
CA LEU A 15 16.83 -35.02 22.75
C LEU A 15 16.03 -33.72 22.66
N LEU A 16 16.67 -32.65 22.20
CA LEU A 16 15.95 -31.51 21.67
C LEU A 16 16.22 -31.50 20.17
N VAL A 17 15.26 -32.10 19.47
CA VAL A 17 14.98 -31.84 18.07
C VAL A 17 15.05 -30.34 17.88
N ALA A 18 16.06 -29.87 17.15
CA ALA A 18 16.05 -28.54 16.59
C ALA A 18 14.91 -28.51 15.57
N ALA A 19 13.69 -28.24 16.04
CA ALA A 19 12.65 -27.70 15.18
C ALA A 19 13.14 -26.31 14.80
N ILE A 20 13.87 -26.26 13.69
CA ILE A 20 14.21 -25.03 12.99
C ILE A 20 12.86 -24.40 12.70
N ALA A 21 12.46 -23.44 13.52
CA ALA A 21 11.36 -22.57 13.19
C ALA A 21 11.78 -21.86 11.90
N ALA A 22 11.25 -22.34 10.77
CA ALA A 22 11.28 -21.56 9.55
C ALA A 22 10.79 -20.17 9.94
N PRO A 23 11.49 -19.08 9.58
CA PRO A 23 10.88 -17.78 9.74
C PRO A 23 9.62 -17.87 8.90
N ALA A 24 8.46 -17.72 9.54
CA ALA A 24 7.25 -17.45 8.81
C ALA A 24 7.63 -16.29 7.88
N ALA A 25 7.57 -16.53 6.57
CA ALA A 25 7.75 -15.46 5.60
C ALA A 25 6.65 -14.45 5.92
N ALA A 26 6.97 -13.46 6.76
CA ALA A 26 6.08 -12.41 7.14
C ALA A 26 5.87 -11.63 5.86
N GLY A 27 4.78 -11.93 5.17
CA GLY A 27 4.37 -11.20 3.99
C GLY A 27 4.39 -9.72 4.33
N GLU A 28 4.91 -8.92 3.41
CA GLU A 28 4.97 -7.47 3.54
C GLU A 28 3.53 -6.94 3.61
N HIS A 29 3.02 -6.77 4.84
CA HIS A 29 1.70 -6.18 5.05
C HIS A 29 1.78 -4.69 4.74
N ILE A 30 1.04 -4.24 3.72
CA ILE A 30 0.95 -2.83 3.33
C ILE A 30 0.35 -2.05 4.51
N ARG A 31 1.17 -1.23 5.17
CA ARG A 31 0.72 -0.34 6.26
C ARG A 31 0.31 1.04 5.76
N HIS A 32 0.93 1.49 4.67
CA HIS A 32 0.70 2.78 4.05
C HIS A 32 0.42 2.57 2.55
N PRO A 33 -0.73 3.00 2.01
CA PRO A 33 -1.11 2.74 0.62
C PRO A 33 -0.05 3.18 -0.40
N PHE A 34 0.55 4.36 -0.22
CA PHE A 34 1.62 4.86 -1.10
C PHE A 34 2.94 4.07 -1.07
N LEU A 35 3.13 3.16 -0.10
CA LEU A 35 4.30 2.28 -0.05
C LEU A 35 4.06 0.95 -0.81
N ALA A 36 2.85 0.70 -1.29
CA ALA A 36 2.55 -0.48 -2.09
C ALA A 36 3.44 -0.52 -3.34
N SER A 37 4.01 -1.67 -3.65
CA SER A 37 4.76 -1.87 -4.88
C SER A 37 3.83 -1.72 -6.09
N GLN A 38 4.29 -1.03 -7.13
CA GLN A 38 3.58 -0.96 -8.40
C GLN A 38 3.46 -2.34 -9.05
N SER A 39 2.52 -2.46 -9.98
CA SER A 39 2.32 -3.67 -10.78
C SER A 39 3.60 -4.07 -11.52
N ALA A 40 3.84 -5.37 -11.63
CA ALA A 40 4.97 -5.92 -12.39
C ALA A 40 4.88 -5.61 -13.91
N LYS A 41 3.72 -5.13 -14.38
CA LYS A 41 3.47 -4.71 -15.77
C LYS A 41 3.43 -3.18 -15.92
N ALA A 42 4.00 -2.44 -14.98
CA ALA A 42 4.17 -1.00 -15.19
C ALA A 42 5.18 -0.78 -16.35
N PRO A 43 4.94 0.20 -17.25
CA PRO A 43 3.92 1.25 -17.18
C PRO A 43 2.56 0.92 -17.84
N GLU A 44 2.38 -0.25 -18.45
CA GLU A 44 1.15 -0.60 -19.17
C GLU A 44 -0.06 -0.80 -18.25
N GLU A 45 0.17 -1.28 -17.04
CA GLU A 45 -0.83 -1.46 -15.99
C GLU A 45 -0.22 -1.00 -14.66
N VAL A 46 -0.87 -0.06 -13.98
CA VAL A 46 -0.38 0.57 -12.75
C VAL A 46 -1.45 0.54 -11.66
N LEU A 47 -1.03 0.71 -10.41
CA LEU A 47 -1.92 0.79 -9.25
C LEU A 47 -2.15 2.24 -8.85
N LEU A 48 -3.39 2.54 -8.46
CA LEU A 48 -3.79 3.77 -7.81
C LEU A 48 -4.30 3.49 -6.40
N ALA A 49 -3.87 4.27 -5.41
CA ALA A 49 -4.56 4.33 -4.13
C ALA A 49 -5.70 5.33 -4.23
N VAL A 50 -6.94 4.84 -4.23
CA VAL A 50 -8.12 5.69 -4.39
C VAL A 50 -8.35 6.49 -3.13
N GLU A 51 -8.43 7.81 -3.25
CA GLU A 51 -8.77 8.71 -2.16
C GLU A 51 -10.21 9.17 -2.29
N ILE A 52 -10.61 9.59 -3.49
CA ILE A 52 -11.90 10.24 -3.72
C ILE A 52 -12.73 9.41 -4.71
N PRO A 53 -13.93 8.94 -4.30
CA PRO A 53 -14.81 8.20 -5.20
C PRO A 53 -15.38 9.10 -6.30
N ALA A 54 -15.63 8.52 -7.47
CA ALA A 54 -16.38 9.20 -8.52
C ALA A 54 -17.75 9.71 -8.00
N GLY A 55 -18.09 10.96 -8.31
CA GLY A 55 -19.32 11.61 -7.87
C GLY A 55 -19.28 12.15 -6.43
N SER A 56 -18.18 11.98 -5.69
CA SER A 56 -18.02 12.57 -4.37
C SER A 56 -17.81 14.08 -4.46
N SER A 57 -18.44 14.83 -3.55
CA SER A 57 -18.16 16.25 -3.26
C SER A 57 -17.30 16.41 -2.00
N ILE A 58 -16.77 15.31 -1.45
CA ILE A 58 -15.87 15.29 -0.31
C ILE A 58 -14.47 15.02 -0.82
N LYS A 59 -13.53 15.90 -0.48
CA LYS A 59 -12.10 15.71 -0.72
C LYS A 59 -11.51 14.95 0.45
N TYR A 60 -11.24 13.69 0.22
CA TYR A 60 -10.46 12.85 1.12
C TYR A 60 -8.98 12.98 0.76
N GLU A 61 -8.11 12.69 1.73
CA GLU A 61 -6.67 12.60 1.56
C GLU A 61 -6.11 11.48 2.44
N ILE A 62 -4.99 10.89 2.01
CA ILE A 62 -4.17 9.99 2.80
C ILE A 62 -2.97 10.78 3.33
N ASN A 63 -2.80 10.81 4.65
CA ASN A 63 -1.65 11.48 5.27
C ASN A 63 -0.38 10.63 5.19
N GLU A 64 0.73 11.21 5.64
CA GLU A 64 2.05 10.56 5.78
C GLU A 64 2.07 9.28 6.65
N HIS A 65 1.01 9.02 7.43
CA HIS A 65 0.86 7.81 8.23
C HIS A 65 0.02 6.73 7.54
N GLY A 66 -0.47 7.00 6.32
CA GLY A 66 -1.33 6.11 5.56
C GLY A 66 -2.79 6.11 6.01
N LEU A 67 -3.19 7.09 6.83
CA LEU A 67 -4.55 7.22 7.31
C LEU A 67 -5.36 8.09 6.36
N LEU A 68 -6.54 7.60 5.99
CA LEU A 68 -7.50 8.34 5.19
C LEU A 68 -8.34 9.27 6.10
N PHE A 69 -8.45 10.54 5.73
CA PHE A 69 -9.25 11.53 6.44
C PHE A 69 -9.98 12.44 5.45
N VAL A 70 -10.96 13.19 5.96
CA VAL A 70 -11.64 14.24 5.19
C VAL A 70 -10.82 15.52 5.31
N ASP A 71 -10.24 15.98 4.21
CA ASP A 71 -9.60 17.30 4.14
C ASP A 71 -10.68 18.39 4.14
N ARG A 72 -11.64 18.31 3.21
CA ARG A 72 -12.75 19.27 3.14
C ARG A 72 -13.97 18.77 2.38
N PHE A 73 -15.11 19.41 2.66
CA PHE A 73 -16.27 19.39 1.79
C PHE A 73 -16.11 20.46 0.71
N GLN A 74 -16.35 20.13 -0.55
CA GLN A 74 -16.27 21.09 -1.65
C GLN A 74 -17.27 22.24 -1.41
N SER A 75 -16.78 23.48 -1.53
CA SER A 75 -17.59 24.69 -1.29
C SER A 75 -18.54 25.01 -2.44
N MET A 76 -18.17 24.58 -3.65
CA MET A 76 -18.99 24.69 -4.85
C MET A 76 -19.74 23.37 -5.10
N PRO A 77 -20.90 23.38 -5.79
CA PRO A 77 -21.67 22.18 -6.12
C PRO A 77 -21.01 21.39 -7.26
N VAL A 78 -19.75 21.00 -7.05
CA VAL A 78 -18.93 20.23 -7.97
C VAL A 78 -18.63 18.87 -7.33
N ALA A 79 -18.57 17.84 -8.18
CA ALA A 79 -18.23 16.49 -7.78
C ALA A 79 -17.08 15.97 -8.65
N TYR A 80 -16.26 15.08 -8.09
CA TYR A 80 -15.16 14.48 -8.85
C TYR A 80 -15.72 13.62 -10.00
N PRO A 81 -15.28 13.85 -11.25
CA PRO A 81 -15.87 13.19 -12.42
C PRO A 81 -15.46 11.71 -12.55
N ALA A 82 -14.41 11.29 -11.86
CA ALA A 82 -13.87 9.93 -11.84
C ALA A 82 -13.30 9.62 -10.46
N ASN A 83 -12.90 8.36 -10.22
CA ASN A 83 -12.18 8.03 -8.99
C ASN A 83 -10.80 8.69 -9.06
N TYR A 84 -10.40 9.35 -8.00
CA TYR A 84 -9.17 10.11 -7.91
C TYR A 84 -8.31 9.62 -6.75
N GLY A 85 -7.01 9.75 -6.90
CA GLY A 85 -6.02 9.52 -5.84
C GLY A 85 -4.63 9.46 -6.45
N SER A 86 -3.68 8.92 -5.68
CA SER A 86 -2.26 9.00 -6.04
C SER A 86 -1.62 7.62 -6.22
N MET A 87 -0.64 7.56 -7.12
CA MET A 87 0.06 6.35 -7.53
C MET A 87 1.16 6.00 -6.53
N PRO A 88 1.09 4.81 -5.87
CA PRO A 88 2.13 4.38 -4.94
C PRO A 88 3.53 4.35 -5.56
N ARG A 89 4.55 4.65 -4.74
CA ARG A 89 5.98 4.67 -5.13
C ARG A 89 6.29 5.50 -6.39
N THR A 90 5.62 6.62 -6.55
CA THR A 90 5.93 7.62 -7.58
C THR A 90 6.30 8.95 -6.91
N LEU A 91 6.87 9.86 -7.70
CA LEU A 91 7.20 11.21 -7.26
C LEU A 91 6.97 12.16 -8.44
N ALA A 92 6.09 13.13 -8.26
CA ALA A 92 5.72 14.18 -9.21
C ALA A 92 6.62 15.43 -9.02
N GLY A 93 6.34 16.47 -9.80
CA GLY A 93 7.17 17.68 -9.85
C GLY A 93 7.01 18.61 -8.64
N ASP A 94 5.88 18.51 -7.95
CA ASP A 94 5.51 19.22 -6.71
C ASP A 94 6.00 18.52 -5.44
N GLY A 95 6.49 17.28 -5.56
CA GLY A 95 7.01 16.48 -4.44
C GLY A 95 6.00 15.48 -3.88
N ASP A 96 4.78 15.44 -4.41
CA ASP A 96 3.75 14.46 -4.05
C ASP A 96 3.78 13.25 -4.99
N PRO A 97 3.11 12.13 -4.68
CA PRO A 97 2.98 11.04 -5.65
C PRO A 97 2.13 11.47 -6.85
N LEU A 98 2.40 10.91 -8.03
CA LEU A 98 1.63 11.23 -9.25
C LEU A 98 0.15 10.95 -9.05
N ASP A 99 -0.68 11.88 -9.52
CA ASP A 99 -2.12 11.76 -9.41
C ASP A 99 -2.74 11.10 -10.64
N ALA A 100 -3.89 10.45 -10.45
CA ALA A 100 -4.65 9.93 -11.58
C ALA A 100 -6.16 9.94 -11.37
N LEU A 101 -6.85 10.07 -12.49
CA LEU A 101 -8.30 9.84 -12.60
C LEU A 101 -8.56 8.48 -13.25
N VAL A 102 -9.25 7.59 -12.55
CA VAL A 102 -9.61 6.26 -13.03
C VAL A 102 -11.10 6.19 -13.36
N LEU A 103 -11.37 6.08 -14.65
CA LEU A 103 -12.71 5.91 -15.20
C LEU A 103 -13.21 4.48 -14.97
N THR A 104 -14.28 4.34 -14.20
CA THR A 104 -14.96 3.07 -13.92
C THR A 104 -16.47 3.23 -14.07
N ARG A 105 -17.20 2.11 -14.05
CA ARG A 105 -18.68 2.12 -14.05
C ARG A 105 -19.30 2.42 -12.69
N GLN A 106 -18.52 2.33 -11.61
CA GLN A 106 -18.99 2.48 -10.23
C GLN A 106 -17.95 3.22 -9.39
N PRO A 107 -18.38 4.06 -8.43
CA PRO A 107 -17.48 4.66 -7.47
C PRO A 107 -16.77 3.59 -6.66
N LEU A 108 -15.49 3.81 -6.40
CA LEU A 108 -14.67 2.94 -5.57
C LEU A 108 -14.61 3.48 -4.15
N HIS A 109 -14.52 2.58 -3.17
CA HIS A 109 -14.36 3.00 -1.78
C HIS A 109 -12.99 3.67 -1.58
N PRO A 110 -12.91 4.75 -0.79
CA PRO A 110 -11.62 5.33 -0.41
C PRO A 110 -10.71 4.32 0.31
N GLY A 111 -9.40 4.39 0.06
CA GLY A 111 -8.38 3.53 0.64
C GLY A 111 -8.13 2.21 -0.11
N VAL A 112 -8.88 1.91 -1.17
CA VAL A 112 -8.62 0.71 -1.99
C VAL A 112 -7.51 0.96 -3.00
N LEU A 113 -6.79 -0.11 -3.36
CA LEU A 113 -5.91 -0.10 -4.53
C LEU A 113 -6.68 -0.59 -5.77
N VAL A 114 -6.57 0.13 -6.88
CA VAL A 114 -7.16 -0.25 -8.16
C VAL A 114 -6.11 -0.29 -9.26
N GLY A 115 -6.11 -1.37 -10.05
CA GLY A 115 -5.31 -1.47 -11.27
C GLY A 115 -5.98 -0.72 -12.42
N PHE A 116 -5.20 0.06 -13.17
CA PHE A 116 -5.67 0.76 -14.35
C PHE A 116 -4.61 0.82 -15.45
N ARG A 117 -5.07 1.05 -16.68
CA ARG A 117 -4.20 1.28 -17.83
C ARG A 117 -4.17 2.78 -18.16
N PRO A 118 -3.01 3.44 -18.13
CA PRO A 118 -2.90 4.83 -18.53
C PRO A 118 -3.30 5.02 -20.01
N ILE A 119 -4.02 6.10 -20.30
CA ILE A 119 -4.47 6.44 -21.67
C ILE A 119 -4.06 7.85 -22.12
N GLY A 120 -3.63 8.69 -21.18
CA GLY A 120 -3.21 10.07 -21.43
C GLY A 120 -2.80 10.74 -20.12
N VAL A 121 -2.12 11.88 -20.23
CA VAL A 121 -1.67 12.68 -19.09
C VAL A 121 -2.10 14.13 -19.33
N PRO A 122 -3.01 14.69 -18.52
CA PRO A 122 -3.27 16.12 -18.54
C PRO A 122 -2.03 16.84 -17.98
N ARG A 123 -1.59 17.92 -18.63
CA ARG A 123 -0.53 18.77 -18.08
C ARG A 123 -1.18 19.96 -17.40
N MET A 124 -1.08 20.00 -16.07
CA MET A 124 -1.67 21.06 -15.27
C MET A 124 -0.59 21.87 -14.58
N VAL A 125 -0.95 23.12 -14.27
CA VAL A 125 -0.14 24.00 -13.43
C VAL A 125 -1.06 24.49 -12.34
N ASP A 126 -0.91 23.96 -11.11
CA ASP A 126 -1.60 24.48 -9.94
C ASP A 126 -0.69 25.47 -9.21
N LYS A 127 -1.20 26.67 -8.95
CA LYS A 127 -0.48 27.76 -8.24
C LYS A 127 0.95 28.07 -8.72
N GLY A 128 1.30 27.68 -9.95
CA GLY A 128 2.62 27.91 -10.55
C GLY A 128 3.56 26.70 -10.51
N GLU A 129 3.16 25.58 -9.91
CA GLU A 129 3.89 24.33 -9.87
C GLU A 129 3.33 23.33 -10.90
N GLN A 130 4.19 22.45 -11.42
CA GLN A 130 3.73 21.41 -12.36
C GLN A 130 3.05 20.31 -11.57
N ASP A 131 1.75 20.17 -11.81
CA ASP A 131 0.86 19.18 -11.19
C ASP A 131 0.49 18.14 -12.27
N GLN A 132 0.85 16.88 -12.02
CA GLN A 132 0.84 15.79 -13.01
C GLN A 132 0.19 14.51 -12.49
#